data_AF-A0A9W5QWE8-F1
#
_entry.id   AF-A0A9W5QWE8-F1
#
_cell.length_a   1.000
_cell.length_b   1.000
_cell.length_c   1.000
_cell.angle_alpha   90.00
_cell.angle_beta   90.00
_cell.angle_gamma   90.00
#
_symmetry.space_group_name_H-M   'P 1'
#
loop_
_entity.id
_entity.type
_entity.pdbx_description
1 polymer ?
#
loop_
_entity_poly.entity_id
_entity_poly.type
_entity_poly.pdbx_seq_one_letter_code
_entity_poly.pdbx_strand_id
1 'polypeptide(L)' 'MKMTALHEAYQQGRKNNGAPGSDGKSFANLELEEVIPFLTGIQEEFQAGIYRPQANRKVEIQKANGKM' A
#
# COMPACT_ATOMS: atom_id res chain seq x y z
N MET A 1 4.74 12.83 -11.23
CA MET A 1 5.02 11.38 -11.08
C MET A 1 4.47 10.65 -12.31
N LYS A 2 5.17 9.66 -12.89
CA LYS A 2 4.68 8.90 -14.08
C LYS A 2 3.85 7.68 -13.64
N MET A 3 2.78 7.36 -14.36
CA MET A 3 1.95 6.17 -14.09
C MET A 3 2.73 4.87 -14.12
N THR A 4 3.68 4.73 -15.04
CA THR A 4 4.50 3.51 -15.15
C THR A 4 5.27 3.21 -13.86
N ALA A 5 5.84 4.24 -13.23
CA ALA A 5 6.56 4.11 -11.97
C ALA A 5 5.63 3.70 -10.80
N LEU A 6 4.40 4.21 -10.76
CA LEU A 6 3.41 3.82 -9.75
C LEU A 6 2.99 2.36 -9.90
N HIS A 7 2.79 1.90 -11.13
CA HIS A 7 2.46 0.50 -11.40
C HIS A 7 3.61 -0.43 -11.02
N GLU A 8 4.86 -0.08 -11.34
CA GLU A 8 6.03 -0.88 -10.95
C GLU A 8 6.18 -0.97 -9.43
N ALA A 9 6.02 0.15 -8.72
CA ALA A 9 6.05 0.17 -7.26
C ALA A 9 4.92 -0.68 -6.65
N TYR A 10 3.70 -0.60 -7.21
CA TYR A 10 2.57 -1.44 -6.82
C TYR A 10 2.89 -2.93 -7.00
N GLN A 11 3.45 -3.32 -8.15
CA GLN A 11 3.82 -4.71 -8.43
C GLN A 11 4.91 -5.23 -7.49
N GLN A 12 5.90 -4.41 -7.16
CA GLN A 12 6.91 -4.76 -6.16
C GLN A 12 6.30 -4.93 -4.77
N GLY A 13 5.42 -4.02 -4.35
CA GLY A 13 4.69 -4.12 -3.08
C GLY A 13 3.85 -5.40 -2.99
N ARG A 14 3.15 -5.76 -4.08
CA ARG A 14 2.37 -7.00 -4.17
C ARG A 14 3.24 -8.24 -3.98
N LYS A 15 4.42 -8.29 -4.61
CA LYS A 15 5.36 -9.43 -4.50
C LYS A 15 5.86 -9.65 -3.08
N ASN A 16 5.93 -8.61 -2.26
CA ASN A 16 6.34 -8.73 -0.86
C ASN A 16 5.28 -9.44 0.00
N ASN A 17 4.07 -9.63 -0.52
CA ASN A 17 2.97 -10.39 0.11
C ASN A 17 2.75 -10.01 1.59
N GLY A 18 2.89 -8.71 1.88
CA GLY A 18 2.77 -8.15 3.22
C GLY A 18 1.34 -8.20 3.75
N ALA A 19 1.20 -8.18 5.07
CA ALA A 19 -0.09 -8.06 5.72
C ALA A 19 -0.76 -6.71 5.36
N PRO A 20 -2.09 -6.66 5.23
CA PRO A 20 -2.80 -5.41 4.94
C PRO A 20 -2.59 -4.38 6.06
N GLY A 21 -2.60 -3.11 5.66
CA GLY A 21 -2.39 -1.95 6.52
C GLY A 21 -3.52 -1.69 7.50
N SER A 22 -3.57 -0.48 8.05
CA SER A 22 -4.61 -0.07 9.01
C SER A 22 -6.00 0.01 8.38
N ASP A 23 -6.06 0.21 7.07
CA ASP A 23 -7.28 0.26 6.26
C ASP A 23 -7.85 -1.12 5.92
N GLY A 24 -7.12 -2.20 6.21
CA GLY A 24 -7.54 -3.57 5.90
C GLY A 24 -7.61 -3.89 4.41
N LYS A 25 -7.18 -2.97 3.53
CA LYS A 25 -7.19 -3.19 2.08
C LYS A 25 -5.99 -4.04 1.69
N SER A 26 -6.28 -5.23 1.17
CA SER A 26 -5.26 -6.13 0.63
C SER A 26 -5.04 -5.85 -0.86
N PHE A 27 -3.89 -6.28 -1.38
CA PHE A 27 -3.65 -6.29 -2.83
C PHE A 27 -4.71 -7.10 -3.59
N ALA A 28 -5.23 -8.19 -2.99
CA ALA A 28 -6.30 -8.98 -3.60
C ALA A 28 -7.62 -8.19 -3.70
N ASN A 29 -7.94 -7.35 -2.71
CA ASN A 29 -9.13 -6.50 -2.77
C ASN A 29 -8.97 -5.44 -3.86
N LEU A 30 -7.78 -4.84 -4.00
CA LEU A 30 -7.51 -3.83 -5.03
C LEU A 30 -7.51 -4.41 -6.45
N GLU A 31 -7.17 -5.69 -6.62
CA GLU A 31 -7.30 -6.38 -7.91
C GLU A 31 -8.77 -6.64 -8.29
N LEU A 32 -9.67 -6.75 -7.30
CA LEU A 32 -11.11 -6.88 -7.51
C LEU A 32 -11.81 -5.52 -7.70
N GLU A 33 -11.32 -4.47 -7.04
CA GLU A 33 -11.93 -3.12 -7.01
C GLU A 33 -11.28 -2.10 -7.96
N GLU A 34 -10.41 -2.57 -8.87
CA GLU A 34 -9.64 -1.79 -9.85
C GLU A 34 -8.41 -1.05 -9.27
N VAL A 35 -7.22 -1.48 -9.71
CA VAL A 35 -5.93 -0.90 -9.30
C VAL A 35 -5.69 0.49 -9.91
N ILE A 36 -6.23 0.76 -11.11
CA ILE A 36 -5.97 2.01 -11.83
C ILE A 36 -6.57 3.23 -11.10
N PRO A 37 -7.86 3.23 -10.71
CA PRO A 37 -8.43 4.34 -9.95
C PRO A 37 -7.72 4.57 -8.61
N PHE A 38 -7.26 3.51 -7.95
CA PHE A 38 -6.49 3.61 -6.72
C PHE A 38 -5.15 4.37 -6.92
N LEU A 39 -4.38 4.01 -7.94
CA LEU A 39 -3.11 4.67 -8.24
C LEU A 39 -3.29 6.11 -8.73
N THR A 40 -4.35 6.36 -9.51
CA THR A 40 -4.71 7.71 -9.97
C THR A 40 -5.06 8.61 -8.80
N GLY A 41 -5.89 8.15 -7.85
CA GLY A 41 -6.26 8.93 -6.67
C GLY A 41 -5.04 9.35 -5.83
N ILE A 42 -4.09 8.42 -5.61
CA ILE A 42 -2.83 8.73 -4.90
C ILE A 42 -2.02 9.78 -5.67
N GLN A 43 -1.96 9.67 -7.01
CA GLN A 43 -1.22 10.65 -7.82
C GLN A 43 -1.86 12.05 -7.74
N GLU A 44 -3.18 12.14 -7.81
CA GLU A 44 -3.92 13.39 -7.74
C GLU A 44 -3.74 14.06 -6.38
N GLU A 45 -3.88 13.33 -5.27
CA GLU A 45 -3.63 13.84 -3.93
C GLU A 45 -2.19 14.34 -3.76
N PHE A 46 -1.22 13.60 -4.31
CA PHE A 46 0.19 13.98 -4.25
C PHE A 46 0.46 15.24 -5.07
N GLN A 47 -0.12 15.34 -6.26
CA GLN A 47 0.04 16.49 -7.15
C GLN A 47 -0.65 17.74 -6.59
N ALA A 48 -1.78 17.57 -5.89
CA ALA A 48 -2.48 18.63 -5.18
C ALA A 48 -1.81 19.01 -3.85
N GLY A 49 -0.79 18.27 -3.41
CA GLY A 49 -0.07 18.51 -2.15
C GLY A 49 -0.91 18.21 -0.90
N ILE A 50 -1.98 17.44 -1.04
CA ILE A 50 -2.91 17.07 0.06
C ILE A 50 -2.75 15.62 0.50
N TYR A 51 -1.87 14.85 -0.14
CA TYR A 51 -1.60 13.47 0.22
C TYR A 51 -1.21 13.34 1.69
N ARG A 52 -1.98 12.53 2.43
CA ARG A 52 -1.72 12.23 3.84
C ARG A 52 -1.50 10.73 4.00
N PRO A 53 -0.27 10.29 4.32
CA PRO A 53 -0.02 8.88 4.59
C PRO A 53 -0.82 8.43 5.82
N GLN A 54 -1.41 7.25 5.74
CA GLN A 54 -2.11 6.65 6.86
C GLN A 54 -1.13 6.13 7.91
N ALA A 55 -1.62 6.02 9.16
CA ALA A 55 -0.81 5.48 10.24
C ALA A 55 -0.49 4.00 10.00
N ASN A 56 0.76 3.59 10.26
CA ASN A 56 1.14 2.19 10.14
C ASN A 56 0.34 1.32 11.12
N ARG A 57 -0.11 0.15 10.65
CA ARG A 57 -0.71 -0.87 11.51
C ARG A 57 0.37 -1.42 12.45
N LYS A 58 0.19 -1.25 13.76
CA LYS A 58 1.03 -1.92 14.76
C LYS A 58 0.64 -3.40 14.82
N VAL A 59 1.59 -4.28 14.49
CA VAL A 59 1.44 -5.72 14.63
C VAL A 59 2.59 -6.21 15.50
N GLU A 60 2.27 -6.85 16.63
CA GLU A 60 3.26 -7.55 17.43
C GLU A 60 3.63 -8.85 16.72
N ILE A 61 4.87 -8.92 16.23
CA ILE A 61 5.43 -10.13 15.62
C ILE A 61 6.37 -10.75 16.65
N GLN A 62 6.09 -12.00 17.05
CA GLN A 62 7.01 -12.77 17.88
C GLN A 62 8.31 -12.99 17.09
N LYS A 63 9.41 -12.35 17.54
CA LYS A 63 10.73 -12.54 16.92
C LYS A 63 11.23 -13.94 17.27
N ALA A 64 11.97 -14.59 16.37
CA ALA A 64 12.45 -15.96 16.52
C ALA A 64 13.26 -16.23 17.80
N ASN A 65 13.82 -15.19 18.44
CA ASN A 65 14.58 -15.29 19.68
C ASN A 65 13.74 -15.03 20.96
N GLY A 66 12.41 -15.06 20.88
CA GLY A 66 11.52 -14.93 22.05
C GLY A 66 11.49 -13.55 22.72
N LYS A 67 12.17 -12.55 22.15
CA LYS A 67 12.10 -11.17 22.64
C LYS A 67 11.10 -10.37 21.84
N MET A 68 10.10 -9.83 22.53
CA MET A 68 9.25 -8.75 22.02
C MET A 68 10.09 -7.49 21.87
#